data_AF-A0A0Q9R040-F1
#
_entry.id   AF-A0A0Q9R040-F1
#
_cell.length_a   1.000
_cell.length_b   1.000
_cell.length_c   1.000
_cell.angle_alpha   90.00
_cell.angle_beta   90.00
_cell.angle_gamma   90.00
#
_symmetry.space_group_name_H-M   'P 1'
#
loop_
_entity.id
_entity.type
_entity.pdbx_description
1 polymer ?
#
loop_
_entity_poly.entity_id
_entity_poly.type
_entity_poly.pdbx_seq_one_letter_code
_entity_poly.pdbx_strand_id
1 'polypeptide(L)'
;MQVNKQKDDDGANPAAVVVPSARSGDRPRGVLASVLGGSLAAVLGTALHAHIWYVNGVGIPAGALASVVLATSIAVFVAVAARSIFFAALTGVVAYILVGLAASFSAGALIAAGVEVEGALPPVAIAGYVWVIGLAVGTVAAVALSWWALRPSVRPGADAL
;
A
#
# COMPACT_ATOMS: atom_id res chain seq x y z
N MET A 1 19.61 14.88 60.32
CA MET A 1 18.21 14.41 60.39
C MET A 1 17.34 15.38 59.62
N GLN A 2 17.09 15.13 58.34
CA GLN A 2 15.95 15.67 57.60
C GLN A 2 15.47 14.54 56.69
N VAL A 3 14.25 14.09 56.96
CA VAL A 3 13.52 13.04 56.27
C VAL A 3 12.92 13.68 55.03
N ASN A 4 13.43 13.38 53.84
CA ASN A 4 12.77 13.81 52.61
C ASN A 4 11.76 12.74 52.21
N LYS A 5 10.49 13.10 52.36
CA LYS A 5 9.31 12.26 52.19
C LYS A 5 9.10 12.07 50.69
N GLN A 6 9.56 10.93 50.17
CA GLN A 6 9.25 10.49 48.82
C GLN A 6 7.75 10.21 48.78
N LYS A 7 7.01 11.14 48.16
CA LYS A 7 5.57 11.04 47.96
C LYS A 7 5.36 10.16 46.73
N ASP A 8 4.90 8.94 46.99
CA ASP A 8 4.15 8.17 46.01
C ASP A 8 2.90 8.98 45.66
N ASP A 9 2.86 9.51 44.44
CA ASP A 9 1.62 9.94 43.80
C ASP A 9 1.45 9.10 42.54
N ASP A 10 0.59 8.11 42.68
CA ASP A 10 -0.05 7.37 41.62
C ASP A 10 -0.65 8.33 40.59
N GLY A 11 -0.07 8.29 39.40
CA GLY A 11 -0.56 8.97 38.21
C GLY A 11 -0.24 8.13 36.99
N ALA A 12 -0.61 6.85 37.03
CA ALA A 12 -0.63 6.00 35.84
C ALA A 12 -1.48 6.71 34.77
N ASN A 13 -0.82 7.33 33.80
CA ASN A 13 -1.47 7.99 32.68
C ASN A 13 -2.09 6.91 31.77
N PRO A 14 -3.43 6.77 31.68
CA PRO A 14 -4.05 5.79 30.79
C PRO A 14 -3.95 6.16 29.30
N ALA A 15 -3.28 7.28 28.98
CA ALA A 15 -3.08 7.75 27.62
C ALA A 15 -1.59 7.82 27.22
N ALA A 16 -0.74 6.96 27.79
CA ALA A 16 0.56 6.67 27.17
C ALA A 16 0.31 5.94 25.85
N VAL A 17 -0.03 6.71 24.80
CA VAL A 17 0.16 6.31 23.42
C VAL A 17 1.63 5.97 23.32
N VAL A 18 1.93 4.67 23.41
CA VAL A 18 3.25 4.13 23.12
C VAL A 18 3.48 4.40 21.66
N VAL A 19 4.01 5.58 21.34
CA VAL A 19 4.55 5.88 20.02
C VAL A 19 5.71 4.91 19.87
N PRO A 20 5.66 3.94 18.95
CA PRO A 20 6.79 3.07 18.73
C PRO A 20 7.92 3.95 18.23
N SER A 21 8.92 4.17 19.08
CA SER A 21 10.18 4.81 18.71
C SER A 21 10.85 3.89 17.69
N ALA A 22 10.54 4.10 16.41
CA ALA A 22 11.33 3.54 15.32
C ALA A 22 12.79 3.90 15.60
N ARG A 23 13.66 2.90 15.75
CA ARG A 23 15.11 3.12 15.90
C ARG A 23 15.51 4.04 14.74
N SER A 24 16.08 5.19 15.06
CA SER A 24 16.32 6.29 14.10
C SER A 24 17.14 5.87 12.88
N GLY A 25 17.92 4.78 12.97
CA GLY A 25 18.72 4.22 11.88
C GLY A 25 17.96 3.43 10.81
N ASP A 26 16.72 2.99 11.04
CA ASP A 26 15.99 2.13 10.07
C ASP A 26 15.06 2.91 9.13
N ARG A 27 14.77 4.19 9.44
CA ARG A 27 13.95 5.06 8.59
C ARG A 27 14.47 5.26 7.16
N PRO A 28 15.75 5.61 6.91
CA PRO A 28 16.22 5.85 5.54
C PRO A 28 16.17 4.58 4.68
N ARG A 29 16.43 3.40 5.28
CA ARG A 29 16.30 2.11 4.60
C ARG A 29 14.85 1.80 4.24
N GLY A 30 13.91 2.07 5.14
CA GLY A 30 12.48 1.92 4.87
C GLY A 30 11.97 2.85 3.77
N VAL A 31 12.43 4.11 3.74
CA VAL A 31 12.11 5.06 2.66
C VAL A 31 12.66 4.55 1.33
N LEU A 32 13.94 4.16 1.27
CA LEU A 32 14.56 3.63 0.05
C LEU A 32 13.83 2.37 -0.44
N ALA A 33 13.51 1.44 0.46
CA ALA A 33 12.76 0.23 0.12
C ALA A 33 11.35 0.56 -0.41
N SER A 34 10.69 1.58 0.14
CA SER A 34 9.37 2.02 -0.34
C SER A 34 9.44 2.66 -1.72
N VAL A 35 10.46 3.47 -1.97
CA VAL A 35 10.67 4.10 -3.29
C VAL A 35 10.96 3.04 -4.34
N LEU A 36 11.87 2.10 -4.05
CA LEU A 36 12.22 1.02 -4.96
C LEU A 36 11.03 0.06 -5.18
N GLY A 37 10.34 -0.32 -4.11
CA GLY A 37 9.15 -1.17 -4.18
C GLY A 37 8.02 -0.51 -4.98
N GLY A 38 7.77 0.78 -4.76
CA GLY A 38 6.74 1.53 -5.48
C GLY A 38 7.09 1.68 -6.96
N SER A 39 8.36 1.95 -7.27
CA SER A 39 8.86 2.02 -8.64
C SER A 39 8.74 0.68 -9.36
N LEU A 40 9.11 -0.42 -8.70
CA LEU A 40 8.99 -1.76 -9.25
C LEU A 40 7.52 -2.14 -9.50
N ALA A 41 6.64 -1.85 -8.54
CA ALA A 41 5.21 -2.07 -8.68
C ALA A 41 4.61 -1.26 -9.84
N ALA A 42 5.02 0.00 -9.99
CA ALA A 42 4.57 0.87 -11.08
C ALA A 42 5.00 0.31 -12.46
N VAL A 43 6.28 -0.04 -12.62
CA VAL A 43 6.81 -0.54 -13.90
C VAL A 43 6.19 -1.90 -14.25
N LEU A 44 6.26 -2.88 -13.35
CA LEU A 44 5.76 -4.22 -13.62
C LEU A 44 4.24 -4.24 -13.76
N GLY A 45 3.53 -3.49 -12.92
CA GLY A 45 2.07 -3.41 -13.00
C GLY A 45 1.60 -2.73 -14.30
N THR A 46 2.31 -1.69 -14.75
CA THR A 46 2.01 -1.03 -16.03
C THR A 46 2.35 -1.93 -17.23
N ALA A 47 3.37 -2.79 -17.14
CA ALA A 47 3.59 -3.79 -18.18
C ALA A 47 2.48 -4.86 -18.19
N LEU A 48 2.03 -5.29 -17.01
CA LEU A 48 1.11 -6.42 -16.87
C LEU A 48 -0.36 -6.04 -17.14
N HIS A 49 -0.78 -4.81 -16.87
CA HIS A 49 -2.21 -4.46 -16.89
C HIS A 49 -2.87 -4.60 -18.26
N ALA A 50 -2.12 -4.46 -19.36
CA ALA A 50 -2.63 -4.56 -20.72
C ALA A 50 -2.95 -6.00 -21.16
N HIS A 51 -2.62 -7.01 -20.36
CA HIS A 51 -2.91 -8.41 -20.67
C HIS A 51 -4.40 -8.73 -20.48
N ILE A 52 -5.11 -8.86 -21.61
CA ILE A 52 -6.52 -9.27 -21.67
C ILE A 52 -6.60 -10.77 -21.98
N TRP A 53 -7.40 -11.50 -21.20
CA TRP A 53 -7.76 -12.88 -21.51
C TRP A 53 -9.14 -12.93 -22.15
N TYR A 54 -9.25 -13.56 -23.31
CA TYR A 54 -10.52 -13.74 -24.00
C TYR A 54 -11.09 -15.12 -23.71
N VAL A 55 -12.26 -15.17 -23.08
CA VAL A 55 -13.00 -16.41 -22.78
C VAL A 55 -14.40 -16.27 -23.37
N ASN A 56 -14.78 -17.16 -24.30
CA ASN A 56 -16.08 -17.12 -24.99
C ASN A 56 -16.42 -15.74 -25.60
N GLY A 57 -15.41 -15.03 -26.13
CA GLY A 57 -15.58 -13.70 -26.71
C GLY A 57 -15.63 -12.54 -25.70
N VAL A 58 -15.60 -12.82 -24.39
CA VAL A 58 -15.55 -11.81 -23.33
C VAL A 58 -14.09 -11.53 -22.96
N GLY A 59 -13.68 -10.25 -23.04
CA GLY A 59 -12.36 -9.80 -22.61
C GLY A 59 -12.30 -9.55 -21.10
N ILE A 60 -11.53 -10.37 -20.39
CA ILE A 60 -11.29 -10.27 -18.95
C ILE A 60 -9.95 -9.56 -18.73
N PRO A 61 -9.89 -8.47 -17.93
CA PRO A 61 -8.66 -7.74 -17.64
C PRO A 61 -7.80 -8.46 -16.57
N ALA A 62 -7.46 -9.72 -16.84
CA ALA A 62 -6.72 -10.57 -15.90
C ALA A 62 -5.36 -9.97 -15.52
N GLY A 63 -4.68 -9.31 -16.47
CA GLY A 63 -3.44 -8.60 -16.23
C GLY A 63 -3.59 -7.46 -15.22
N ALA A 64 -4.69 -6.70 -15.28
CA ALA A 64 -4.96 -5.60 -14.35
C ALA A 64 -5.26 -6.12 -12.93
N LEU A 65 -5.94 -7.26 -12.81
CA LEU A 65 -6.14 -7.90 -11.50
C LEU A 65 -4.81 -8.40 -10.92
N ALA A 66 -3.99 -9.05 -11.75
CA ALA A 66 -2.68 -9.54 -11.34
C ALA A 66 -1.72 -8.41 -10.94
N SER A 67 -1.77 -7.26 -11.63
CA SER A 67 -0.94 -6.10 -11.28
C SER A 67 -1.34 -5.50 -9.93
N VAL A 68 -2.64 -5.41 -9.62
CA VAL A 68 -3.13 -4.95 -8.31
C VAL A 68 -2.65 -5.87 -7.19
N VAL A 69 -2.74 -7.19 -7.39
CA VAL A 69 -2.26 -8.18 -6.42
C VAL A 69 -0.75 -8.06 -6.21
N LEU A 70 0.02 -7.90 -7.29
CA LEU A 70 1.47 -7.70 -7.23
C LEU A 70 1.83 -6.44 -6.44
N ALA A 71 1.21 -5.29 -6.77
CA ALA A 71 1.46 -4.01 -6.11
C ALA A 71 1.12 -4.07 -4.61
N THR A 72 -0.02 -4.67 -4.27
CA THR A 72 -0.46 -4.88 -2.88
C THR A 72 0.55 -5.75 -2.13
N SER A 73 1.01 -6.83 -2.76
CA SER A 73 1.98 -7.76 -2.16
C SER A 73 3.33 -7.09 -1.89
N ILE A 74 3.82 -6.27 -2.83
CA ILE A 74 5.07 -5.51 -2.67
C ILE A 74 4.93 -4.51 -1.51
N ALA A 75 3.81 -3.77 -1.44
CA ALA A 75 3.57 -2.81 -0.36
C ALA A 75 3.51 -3.47 1.02
N VAL A 76 2.84 -4.62 1.15
CA VAL A 76 2.82 -5.42 2.39
C VAL A 76 4.21 -5.94 2.73
N PHE A 77 4.95 -6.47 1.75
CA PHE A 77 6.30 -6.99 1.96
C PHE A 77 7.24 -5.90 2.51
N VAL A 78 7.24 -4.71 1.90
CA VAL A 78 8.04 -3.56 2.37
C VAL A 78 7.66 -3.17 3.80
N ALA A 79 6.37 -3.11 4.11
CA ALA A 79 5.90 -2.74 5.45
C ALA A 79 6.25 -3.77 6.53
N VAL A 80 6.13 -5.06 6.23
CA VAL A 80 6.52 -6.15 7.13
C VAL A 80 8.04 -6.16 7.33
N ALA A 81 8.82 -6.01 6.26
CA ALA A 81 10.28 -5.96 6.32
C ALA A 81 10.78 -4.76 7.15
N ALA A 82 10.13 -3.60 7.00
CA ALA A 82 10.45 -2.40 7.77
C ALA A 82 9.73 -2.32 9.13
N ARG A 83 8.89 -3.32 9.46
CA ARG A 83 8.06 -3.40 10.67
C ARG A 83 7.24 -2.12 10.93
N SER A 84 6.77 -1.47 9.87
CA SER A 84 6.03 -0.22 9.95
C SER A 84 5.03 -0.09 8.81
N ILE A 85 3.77 0.16 9.20
CA ILE A 85 2.63 0.30 8.31
C ILE A 85 2.78 1.55 7.40
N PHE A 86 3.48 2.57 7.88
CA PHE A 86 3.74 3.79 7.10
C PHE A 86 4.41 3.50 5.75
N PHE A 87 5.30 2.51 5.71
CA PHE A 87 6.01 2.16 4.48
C PHE A 87 5.12 1.43 3.46
N ALA A 88 4.03 0.77 3.86
CA ALA A 88 3.02 0.26 2.92
C ALA A 88 2.37 1.43 2.17
N ALA A 89 1.91 2.44 2.92
CA ALA A 89 1.26 3.62 2.36
C ALA A 89 2.23 4.39 1.45
N LEU A 90 3.47 4.61 1.90
CA LEU A 90 4.48 5.30 1.09
C LEU A 90 4.77 4.56 -0.22
N THR A 91 4.92 3.23 -0.17
CA THR A 91 5.14 2.40 -1.36
C THR A 91 4.00 2.54 -2.36
N GLY A 92 2.75 2.48 -1.90
CA GLY A 92 1.56 2.66 -2.73
C GLY A 92 1.45 4.08 -3.32
N VAL A 93 1.74 5.12 -2.53
CA VAL A 93 1.75 6.51 -3.00
C VAL A 93 2.80 6.72 -4.09
N VAL A 94 4.02 6.21 -3.90
CA VAL A 94 5.07 6.28 -4.93
C VAL A 94 4.61 5.60 -6.21
N ALA A 95 4.05 4.39 -6.11
CA ALA A 95 3.54 3.68 -7.28
C ALA A 95 2.42 4.47 -7.99
N TYR A 96 1.45 5.01 -7.23
CA TYR A 96 0.33 5.77 -7.77
C TYR A 96 0.79 7.04 -8.50
N ILE A 97 1.74 7.78 -7.91
CA ILE A 97 2.30 8.99 -8.53
C ILE A 97 3.01 8.64 -9.83
N LEU A 98 3.85 7.60 -9.84
CA LEU A 98 4.58 7.19 -11.05
C LEU A 98 3.64 6.72 -12.15
N VAL A 99 2.60 5.94 -11.82
CA VAL A 99 1.58 5.51 -12.77
C VAL A 99 0.78 6.69 -13.31
N GLY A 100 0.34 7.62 -12.45
CA GLY A 100 -0.37 8.81 -12.88
C GLY A 100 0.47 9.73 -13.75
N LEU A 101 1.76 9.86 -13.44
CA LEU A 101 2.72 10.63 -14.22
C LEU A 101 2.96 9.97 -15.59
N ALA A 102 3.14 8.65 -15.63
CA ALA A 102 3.27 7.90 -16.87
C ALA A 102 2.01 8.01 -17.74
N ALA A 103 0.83 7.94 -17.13
CA ALA A 103 -0.45 8.15 -17.83
C ALA A 103 -0.52 9.54 -18.46
N SER A 104 -0.02 10.57 -17.76
CA SER A 104 0.01 11.96 -18.24
C SER A 104 0.97 12.19 -19.41
N PHE A 105 2.05 11.41 -19.51
CA PHE A 105 3.05 11.52 -20.58
C PHE A 105 2.82 10.57 -21.75
N SER A 106 2.06 9.49 -21.56
CA SER A 106 1.62 8.68 -22.68
C SER A 106 0.72 9.53 -23.58
N ALA A 107 0.83 9.38 -24.90
CA ALA A 107 -0.06 10.00 -25.88
C ALA A 107 -1.54 9.49 -25.77
N GLY A 108 -1.93 9.00 -24.59
CA GLY A 108 -3.24 8.55 -24.14
C GLY A 108 -4.10 9.66 -23.53
N ALA A 109 -3.93 10.90 -24.00
CA ALA A 109 -5.03 11.87 -24.02
C ALA A 109 -6.28 11.34 -24.77
N LEU A 110 -6.23 10.14 -25.36
CA LEU A 110 -7.38 9.35 -25.81
C LEU A 110 -8.28 8.82 -24.68
N ILE A 111 -7.82 8.73 -23.43
CA ILE A 111 -8.69 8.45 -22.27
C ILE A 111 -9.43 9.73 -21.82
N ALA A 112 -8.90 10.92 -22.15
CA ALA A 112 -9.49 12.22 -21.81
C ALA A 112 -10.25 12.90 -22.98
N ALA A 113 -9.98 12.52 -24.23
CA ALA A 113 -10.54 13.16 -25.42
C ALA A 113 -11.90 12.60 -25.86
N GLY A 114 -12.68 12.00 -24.94
CA GLY A 114 -14.10 11.75 -25.16
C GLY A 114 -14.43 11.13 -26.50
N VAL A 115 -13.60 10.20 -26.99
CA VAL A 115 -14.02 9.35 -28.11
C VAL A 115 -14.91 8.30 -27.47
N GLU A 116 -16.14 8.71 -27.14
CA GLU A 116 -17.27 7.83 -27.24
C GLU A 116 -17.30 7.38 -28.70
N VAL A 117 -16.52 6.33 -29.01
CA VAL A 117 -16.80 5.52 -30.17
C VAL A 117 -18.15 4.91 -29.81
N GLU A 118 -19.20 5.43 -30.43
CA GLU A 118 -20.58 4.96 -30.37
C GLU A 118 -20.61 3.42 -30.25
N GLY A 119 -20.62 2.89 -29.02
CA GLY A 119 -20.19 1.51 -28.76
C GLY A 119 -19.59 1.28 -27.36
N ALA A 120 -19.40 0.00 -27.02
CA ALA A 120 -18.87 -0.44 -25.73
C ALA A 120 -17.37 -0.06 -25.56
N LEU A 121 -16.96 0.29 -24.34
CA LEU A 121 -15.54 0.58 -24.03
C LEU A 121 -14.65 -0.61 -24.45
N PRO A 122 -13.52 -0.35 -25.14
CA PRO A 122 -12.55 -1.40 -25.44
C PRO A 122 -12.08 -2.08 -24.15
N PRO A 123 -11.93 -3.42 -24.10
CA PRO A 123 -11.47 -4.15 -22.91
C PRO A 123 -10.15 -3.63 -22.33
N VAL A 124 -9.27 -3.08 -23.17
CA VAL A 124 -8.00 -2.47 -22.75
C VAL A 124 -8.20 -1.16 -21.96
N ALA A 125 -9.21 -0.35 -22.30
CA ALA A 125 -9.53 0.86 -21.55
C ALA A 125 -10.05 0.50 -20.16
N ILE A 126 -10.90 -0.53 -20.07
CA ILE A 126 -11.39 -1.09 -18.80
C ILE A 126 -10.20 -1.58 -17.95
N ALA A 127 -9.24 -2.29 -18.55
CA ALA A 127 -8.05 -2.75 -17.83
C ALA A 127 -7.20 -1.59 -17.27
N GLY A 128 -7.11 -0.47 -18.00
CA GLY A 128 -6.48 0.77 -17.50
C GLY A 128 -7.19 1.32 -16.26
N TYR A 129 -8.52 1.44 -16.28
CA TYR A 129 -9.29 1.89 -15.12
C TYR A 129 -9.16 0.93 -13.93
N VAL A 130 -9.26 -0.38 -14.17
CA VAL A 130 -9.08 -1.41 -13.14
C VAL A 130 -7.70 -1.32 -12.51
N TRP A 131 -6.66 -1.07 -13.30
CA TRP A 131 -5.31 -0.89 -12.78
C TRP A 131 -5.20 0.35 -11.88
N VAL A 132 -5.63 1.52 -12.35
CA VAL A 132 -5.47 2.78 -11.59
C VAL A 132 -6.32 2.78 -10.32
N ILE A 133 -7.62 2.44 -10.43
CA ILE A 133 -8.53 2.38 -9.29
C ILE A 133 -8.10 1.25 -8.34
N GLY A 134 -7.74 0.10 -8.90
CA GLY A 134 -7.25 -1.04 -8.15
C GLY A 134 -5.96 -0.75 -7.40
N LEU A 135 -5.06 0.09 -7.91
CA LEU A 135 -3.85 0.51 -7.21
C LEU A 135 -4.19 1.32 -5.95
N ALA A 136 -5.16 2.22 -6.03
CA ALA A 136 -5.64 2.97 -4.86
C ALA A 136 -6.26 2.03 -3.81
N VAL A 137 -7.16 1.13 -4.23
CA VAL A 137 -7.78 0.13 -3.35
C VAL A 137 -6.74 -0.81 -2.75
N GLY A 138 -5.80 -1.29 -3.57
CA GLY A 138 -4.70 -2.18 -3.17
C GLY A 138 -3.77 -1.52 -2.16
N THR A 139 -3.55 -0.20 -2.25
CA THR A 139 -2.77 0.54 -1.25
C THR A 139 -3.47 0.55 0.11
N VAL A 140 -4.79 0.81 0.14
CA VAL A 140 -5.58 0.75 1.38
C VAL A 140 -5.58 -0.67 1.94
N ALA A 141 -5.77 -1.68 1.09
CA ALA A 141 -5.72 -3.09 1.48
C ALA A 141 -4.34 -3.46 2.05
N ALA A 142 -3.25 -3.01 1.44
CA ALA A 142 -1.90 -3.28 1.93
C ALA A 142 -1.67 -2.67 3.32
N VAL A 143 -2.17 -1.47 3.57
CA VAL A 143 -2.12 -0.84 4.90
C VAL A 143 -2.90 -1.66 5.93
N ALA A 144 -4.13 -2.06 5.59
CA ALA A 144 -4.96 -2.88 6.47
C ALA A 144 -4.33 -4.26 6.77
N LEU A 145 -3.80 -4.93 5.75
CA LEU A 145 -3.10 -6.21 5.88
C LEU A 145 -1.82 -6.08 6.70
N SER A 146 -1.05 -5.02 6.49
CA SER A 146 0.17 -4.75 7.27
C SER A 146 -0.15 -4.47 8.73
N TRP A 147 -1.22 -3.73 9.01
CA TRP A 147 -1.69 -3.51 10.37
C TRP A 147 -2.10 -4.82 11.05
N TRP A 148 -2.87 -5.66 10.35
CA TRP A 148 -3.27 -6.97 10.86
C TRP A 148 -2.07 -7.89 11.11
N ALA A 149 -1.06 -7.88 10.24
CA ALA A 149 0.15 -8.69 10.37
C ALA A 149 1.09 -8.22 11.49
N LEU A 150 1.15 -6.91 11.75
CA LEU A 150 2.04 -6.30 12.75
C LEU A 150 1.37 -6.10 14.12
N ARG A 151 0.09 -6.45 14.27
CA ARG A 151 -0.63 -6.26 15.54
C ARG A 151 0.06 -7.01 16.69
N PRO A 152 0.21 -6.40 17.87
CA PRO A 152 0.67 -7.10 19.05
C PRO A 152 -0.25 -8.30 19.35
N SER A 153 0.33 -9.49 19.45
CA SER A 153 -0.41 -10.65 19.94
C SER A 153 -0.56 -10.50 21.45
N VAL A 154 -1.74 -10.08 21.91
CA VAL A 154 -2.10 -10.15 23.33
C VAL A 154 -2.12 -11.64 23.68
N ARG A 155 -1.10 -12.12 24.41
CA ARG A 155 -1.14 -13.46 25.01
C ARG A 155 -2.06 -13.38 26.23
N PRO A 156 -3.21 -14.07 26.25
CA PRO A 156 -3.98 -14.21 27.47
C PRO A 156 -3.25 -15.21 28.37
N GLY A 157 -2.80 -14.78 29.57
CA GLY A 157 -2.41 -15.71 30.63
C GLY A 157 -0.94 -15.68 31.09
N ALA A 158 -0.38 -14.50 31.39
CA ALA A 158 0.86 -14.41 32.19
C ALA A 158 0.64 -13.95 33.65
N ASP A 159 -0.60 -13.59 34.01
CA ASP A 159 -0.91 -12.97 35.31
C ASP A 159 -1.79 -13.87 36.21
N ALA A 160 -1.88 -15.16 35.90
CA ALA A 160 -2.73 -16.11 36.62
C ALA A 160 -1.94 -17.34 37.06
N LEU A 161 -0.85 -17.15 37.82
CA LEU A 161 -0.26 -18.16 38.73
C LEU A 161 0.42 -17.47 39.91
#